data_AF-A0A7H4P8G0-F1
#
_entry.id   AF-A0A7H4P8G0-F1
#
_cell.length_a   1.000
_cell.length_b   1.000
_cell.length_c   1.000
_cell.angle_alpha   90.00
_cell.angle_beta   90.00
_cell.angle_gamma   90.00
#
_symmetry.space_group_name_H-M   'P 1'
#
loop_
_entity.id
_entity.type
_entity.pdbx_description
1 polymer ?
#
loop_
_entity_poly.entity_id
_entity_poly.type
_entity_poly.pdbx_seq_one_letter_code
_entity_poly.pdbx_strand_id
1 'polypeptide(L)' 'MIVQKVLNNSLVLSMDDDSREVIVMGKGIGFNSRPGDEIAPEKIEKAVRDPGARRAQRLS' A
#
# COMPACT_ATOMS: atom_id res chain seq x y z
N MET A 1 2.70 2.59 -8.49
CA MET A 1 2.22 2.37 -7.10
C MET A 1 1.97 3.70 -6.40
N ILE A 2 0.71 3.98 -6.04
CA ILE A 2 0.27 5.21 -5.36
C ILE A 2 -0.16 4.91 -3.92
N VAL A 3 0.26 5.70 -2.95
CA VAL A 3 -0.15 5.52 -1.54
C VAL A 3 -1.66 5.79 -1.41
N GLN A 4 -2.39 4.80 -0.90
CA GLN A 4 -3.81 4.93 -0.54
C GLN A 4 -3.98 5.25 0.95
N LYS A 5 -3.15 4.65 1.80
CA LYS A 5 -3.17 4.87 3.25
C LYS A 5 -1.80 4.58 3.87
N VAL A 6 -1.35 5.46 4.74
CA VAL A 6 -0.15 5.19 5.56
C VAL A 6 -0.57 4.35 6.78
N LEU A 7 0.07 3.19 6.96
CA LEU A 7 -0.23 2.28 8.08
C LEU A 7 0.72 2.50 9.25
N ASN A 8 2.01 2.70 8.95
CA ASN A 8 3.05 3.16 9.88
C ASN A 8 4.28 3.66 9.09
N ASN A 9 5.38 3.98 9.77
CA ASN A 9 6.61 4.48 9.15
C ASN A 9 7.19 3.59 8.04
N SER A 10 6.95 2.28 8.08
CA SER A 10 7.54 1.32 7.15
C SER A 10 6.50 0.52 6.35
N LEU A 11 5.21 0.82 6.51
CA LEU A 11 4.12 0.14 5.82
C LEU A 11 3.10 1.14 5.28
N VAL A 12 2.75 0.96 4.01
CA VAL A 12 1.67 1.70 3.34
C VAL A 12 0.77 0.73 2.60
N LEU A 13 -0.52 1.04 2.57
CA LEU A 13 -1.46 0.46 1.61
C LEU A 13 -1.37 1.28 0.33
N SER A 14 -1.23 0.62 -0.81
CA SER A 14 -1.05 1.23 -2.12
C SER A 14 -1.91 0.53 -3.16
N MET A 15 -2.09 1.18 -4.31
CA MET A 15 -2.68 0.58 -5.50
C MET A 15 -1.60 0.39 -6.56
N ASP A 16 -1.51 -0.83 -7.11
CA ASP A 16 -0.64 -1.13 -8.24
C ASP A 16 -1.27 -0.70 -9.58
N ASP A 17 -0.52 -0.85 -10.67
CA ASP A 17 -0.93 -0.38 -11.99
C ASP A 17 -2.10 -1.21 -12.57
N ASP A 18 -2.33 -2.40 -12.01
CA ASP A 18 -3.48 -3.27 -12.32
C ASP A 18 -4.72 -2.92 -11.45
N SER A 19 -4.70 -1.77 -10.75
CA SER A 19 -5.74 -1.33 -9.82
C SER A 19 -6.01 -2.32 -8.68
N ARG A 20 -4.98 -3.05 -8.22
CA ARG A 20 -5.10 -3.97 -7.09
C ARG A 20 -4.49 -3.37 -5.83
N GLU A 21 -5.15 -3.62 -4.70
CA GLU A 21 -4.63 -3.24 -3.39
C GLU A 21 -3.42 -4.10 -3.01
N VAL A 22 -2.34 -3.41 -2.63
CA VAL A 22 -1.08 -4.01 -2.21
C VAL A 22 -0.60 -3.35 -0.91
N ILE A 23 -0.12 -4.15 0.03
CA ILE A 23 0.64 -3.65 1.18
C ILE A 23 2.10 -3.59 0.77
N VAL A 24 2.67 -2.40 0.84
CA VAL A 24 4.07 -2.14 0.51
C VAL A 24 4.84 -1.90 1.81
N MET A 25 5.95 -2.62 1.94
CA MET A 25 6.87 -2.54 3.07
C MET A 25 8.23 -2.04 2.59
N GLY A 26 8.83 -1.17 3.40
CA GLY A 26 10.17 -0.65 3.16
C GLY A 26 10.59 0.36 4.21
N LYS A 27 11.90 0.50 4.45
CA LYS A 27 12.43 1.42 5.46
C LYS A 27 12.01 2.88 5.19
N GLY A 28 11.18 3.42 6.09
CA GLY A 28 10.76 4.83 6.04
C GLY A 28 9.80 5.17 4.90
N ILE A 29 9.19 4.17 4.25
CA ILE A 29 8.25 4.39 3.13
C ILE A 29 6.96 5.12 3.54
N GLY A 30 6.55 5.00 4.80
CA GLY A 30 5.41 5.74 5.34
C GLY A 30 5.82 7.02 6.08
N PHE A 31 7.12 7.21 6.31
CA PHE A 31 7.62 8.43 6.94
C PHE A 31 7.46 9.61 5.98
N ASN A 32 6.73 10.64 6.42
CA ASN A 32 6.42 11.84 5.64
C ASN A 32 5.72 11.60 4.29
N SER A 33 5.11 10.42 4.11
CA SER A 33 4.25 10.12 2.96
C SER A 33 2.79 10.38 3.30
N ARG A 34 1.96 10.59 2.28
CA ARG A 34 0.51 10.80 2.39
C ARG A 34 -0.23 10.14 1.22
N PRO A 35 -1.55 9.94 1.34
CA PRO A 35 -2.34 9.46 0.22
C PRO A 35 -2.16 10.32 -1.03
N GLY A 36 -1.98 9.66 -2.18
CA GLY A 36 -1.68 10.28 -3.47
C GLY A 36 -0.18 10.39 -3.81
N ASP A 37 0.73 10.20 -2.84
CA ASP A 37 2.15 10.20 -3.15
C ASP A 37 2.57 8.94 -3.94
N GLU A 38 3.51 9.11 -4.85
CA GLU A 38 4.19 8.01 -5.52
C GLU A 38 5.20 7.32 -4.61
N ILE A 39 5.26 6.00 -4.69
CA ILE A 39 6.25 5.21 -3.96
C ILE A 39 7.49 5.06 -4.83
N ALA A 40 8.62 5.60 -4.35
CA ALA A 40 9.92 5.41 -4.97
C ALA A 40 10.30 3.91 -4.98
N PRO A 41 10.50 3.27 -6.16
CA PRO A 41 10.74 1.83 -6.27
C PRO A 41 11.92 1.32 -5.43
N GLU A 42 12.96 2.13 -5.26
CA GLU A 42 14.15 1.82 -4.47
C GLU A 42 13.88 1.72 -2.96
N LYS A 43 12.76 2.26 -2.48
CA LYS A 43 12.32 2.14 -1.08
C LYS A 43 11.52 0.87 -0.84
N ILE A 44 11.13 0.13 -1.88
CA ILE A 44 10.29 -1.06 -1.76
C ILE A 44 11.17 -2.28 -1.43
N GLU A 45 11.01 -2.81 -0.22
CA GLU A 45 11.65 -4.07 0.19
C GLU A 45 10.74 -5.26 -0.13
N LYS A 46 9.42 -5.08 0.04
CA LYS A 46 8.43 -6.12 -0.24
C LYS A 46 7.07 -5.51 -0.59
N ALA A 47 6.40 -6.07 -1.59
CA ALA A 47 5.00 -5.79 -1.88
C ALA A 47 4.20 -7.09 -1.80
N VAL A 48 3.11 -7.09 -1.04
CA VAL A 48 2.20 -8.24 -0.93
C VAL A 48 0.80 -7.79 -1.30
N ARG A 49 0.10 -8.58 -2.12
CA ARG A 49 -1.32 -8.35 -2.40
C ARG A 49 -2.12 -8.62 -1.14
N ASP A 50 -3.07 -7.75 -0.83
CA ASP A 50 -4.01 -8.01 0.26
C ASP A 50 -5.06 -9.03 -0.23
N PRO A 51 -5.10 -10.28 0.27
CA PRO A 51 -6.13 -11.24 -0.09
C PRO A 51 -7.53 -10.86 0.46
N GLY A 52 -7.61 -9.83 1.31
CA GLY A 52 -8.79 -9.36 2.03
C GLY A 52 -9.83 -8.60 1.21
N ALA A 53 -9.55 -8.26 -0.06
CA ALA A 53 -10.50 -7.55 -0.95
C ALA A 53 -11.86 -8.28 -1.14
N ARG A 54 -11.97 -9.55 -0.71
CA ARG A 54 -13.21 -10.35 -0.76
C ARG A 54 -14.08 -10.31 0.51
N ARG A 55 -13.66 -9.66 1.60
CA ARG A 55 -14.43 -9.63 2.87
C ARG A 55 -15.45 -8.50 2.98
N ALA A 56 -15.30 -7.41 2.23
CA ALA A 56 -16.20 -6.26 2.30
C ALA A 56 -17.58 -6.47 1.64
N GLN A 57 -17.79 -7.55 0.87
CA GLN A 57 -19.06 -7.84 0.18
C GLN A 57 -19.97 -8.84 0.92
N ARG A 58 -19.65 -9.23 2.16
CA ARG A 58 -20.43 -10.22 2.94
C ARG A 58 -21.19 -9.64 4.14
N LEU A 59 -21.33 -8.32 4.21
CA LEU A 59 -22.21 -7.64 5.16
C LEU A 59 -23.34 -6.95 4.37
N SER A 60 -24.26 -7.74 3.83
CA SER A 60 -25.56 -7.32 3.31
C SER A 60 -26.57 -8.42 3.55
#